data_AF-A0A8C6SWA2-F1
#
_entry.id   AF-A0A8C6SWA2-F1
#
_cell.length_a   1.000
_cell.length_b   1.000
_cell.length_c   1.000
_cell.angle_alpha   90.00
_cell.angle_beta   90.00
_cell.angle_gamma   90.00
#
_symmetry.space_group_name_H-M   'P 1'
#
loop_
_entity.id
_entity.type
_entity.pdbx_description
1 polymer ?
#
loop_
_entity_poly.entity_id
_entity_poly.type
_entity_poly.pdbx_seq_one_letter_code
_entity_poly.pdbx_strand_id
1 'polypeptide(L)'
;MYYQNVFVHTIVLFRVHSHGGDGETNILHEEWANYGVMYKYQPVDLIRKYFGEQIGLYFAWLGVYTQLLIPPSLLGIIVFLYGIFTVESNIPSQETCDEKLNITMCPLCDGVCDYWLLSSVCSLARATYLFDNGPLCSACFLEHWKRRQMYLKHAWDLTNLEDDEKVFHCRAILRQIIQSVVADGSELLAVFGVAVYRICMLSVWSMDPDPEAKASVRITVTTTGIVLNMLVVLVLEEVYGAIAVWLTELELPRTKEEFEERIIFKSFFLKSMNAFAPIFYVAFFKGRFAGRPGDYVYVFEDYRMEECAPPGCLIELCIQLGMIMLGKQFIQNNVFEILIPKLKKWYREFQEQKGRGKQQYHKDFLLEPYEGVTPEYMEMMIQYGFVTLFVASFPLAPALALLNNVIEIRLDASKFITEIRRPEAVRCKDIGIWFHILSGISKFAVITNAFVISFTSEFVPRMVYQYMYSVNGTMAGYTDHSLSFFNVSSFASGSAPTSTLLPGVSMCRYKDYRDPPWAPEAYTFSKHYWSMLAAKLAFVIFFQVRTSRTENYMYIVLLDLNIMRNLF
;
A
#
# COMPACT_ATOMS: atom_id res chain seq x y z
N MET A 1 -47.89 17.62 -12.57
CA MET A 1 -48.47 18.91 -12.12
C MET A 1 -47.40 19.66 -11.36
N TYR A 2 -47.07 20.88 -11.84
CA TYR A 2 -46.38 21.99 -11.16
C TYR A 2 -45.29 21.67 -10.13
N TYR A 3 -44.03 21.67 -10.56
CA TYR A 3 -42.99 22.39 -9.82
C TYR A 3 -42.47 23.51 -10.72
N GLN A 4 -42.78 24.73 -10.31
CA GLN A 4 -42.39 25.97 -10.96
C GLN A 4 -40.87 26.07 -11.08
N ASN A 5 -40.43 26.61 -12.21
CA ASN A 5 -39.14 27.24 -12.41
C ASN A 5 -38.90 28.33 -11.35
N VAL A 6 -38.43 27.94 -10.17
CA VAL A 6 -37.75 28.86 -9.27
C VAL A 6 -36.31 28.88 -9.76
N PHE A 7 -35.97 29.92 -10.53
CA PHE A 7 -34.59 30.40 -10.59
C PHE A 7 -34.20 30.78 -9.16
N VAL A 8 -33.74 29.81 -8.38
CA VAL A 8 -33.04 30.10 -7.13
C VAL A 8 -31.76 30.78 -7.59
N HIS A 9 -31.73 32.11 -7.48
CA HIS A 9 -30.45 32.81 -7.42
C HIS A 9 -29.73 32.20 -6.22
N THR A 10 -28.81 31.27 -6.48
CA THR A 10 -27.99 30.68 -5.43
C THR A 10 -27.10 31.78 -4.91
N ILE A 11 -27.54 32.43 -3.82
CA ILE A 11 -26.71 33.36 -3.06
C ILE A 11 -25.61 32.53 -2.44
N VAL A 12 -24.40 32.66 -2.97
CA VAL A 12 -23.21 32.00 -2.42
C VAL A 12 -22.78 32.79 -1.20
N LEU A 13 -23.01 32.24 -0.01
CA LEU A 13 -22.53 32.80 1.25
C LEU A 13 -21.12 32.27 1.53
N PHE A 14 -20.15 33.14 1.73
CA PHE A 14 -18.79 32.76 2.13
C PHE A 14 -18.13 33.89 2.92
N ARG A 15 -17.17 33.55 3.79
CA ARG A 15 -16.34 34.56 4.46
C ARG A 15 -15.23 35.03 3.53
N VAL A 16 -14.94 36.33 3.59
CA VAL A 16 -13.85 36.96 2.84
C VAL A 16 -12.53 36.74 3.60
N HIS A 17 -11.44 36.47 2.87
CA HIS A 17 -10.09 36.40 3.39
C HIS A 17 -9.60 37.78 3.84
N SER A 18 -8.84 37.84 4.94
CA SER A 18 -8.24 39.08 5.43
C SER A 18 -6.88 39.32 4.78
N HIS A 19 -6.85 40.08 3.68
CA HIS A 19 -5.63 40.44 2.93
C HIS A 19 -5.12 41.87 3.19
N GLY A 20 -5.61 42.55 4.24
CA GLY A 20 -5.13 43.89 4.64
C GLY A 20 -3.70 43.87 5.19
N GLY A 21 -3.07 45.04 5.34
CA GLY A 21 -1.65 45.19 5.75
C GLY A 21 -1.26 44.58 7.10
N ASP A 22 -2.25 44.27 7.96
CA ASP A 22 -2.10 43.53 9.24
C ASP A 22 -2.70 42.10 9.16
N GLY A 23 -2.79 41.54 7.95
CA GLY A 23 -3.58 40.36 7.65
C GLY A 23 -2.98 39.07 8.20
N GLU A 24 -3.70 38.42 9.12
CA GLU A 24 -3.40 37.08 9.65
C GLU A 24 -3.08 36.05 8.54
N THR A 25 -3.66 36.23 7.34
CA THR A 25 -3.41 35.42 6.13
C THR A 25 -1.98 35.56 5.59
N ASN A 26 -1.41 36.77 5.58
CA ASN A 26 -0.04 37.01 5.10
C ASN A 26 0.98 36.40 6.06
N ILE A 27 0.72 36.52 7.37
CA ILE A 27 1.55 35.89 8.41
C ILE A 27 1.51 34.37 8.27
N LEU A 28 0.33 33.78 8.09
CA LEU A 28 0.19 32.34 7.84
C LEU A 28 0.87 31.91 6.53
N HIS A 29 0.82 32.75 5.48
CA HIS A 29 1.49 32.45 4.22
C HIS A 29 3.02 32.44 4.39
N GLU A 30 3.60 33.44 5.05
CA GLU A 30 5.04 33.57 5.25
C GLU A 30 5.60 32.53 6.22
N GLU A 31 4.92 32.26 7.34
CA GLU A 31 5.41 31.38 8.40
C GLU A 31 5.07 29.89 8.19
N TRP A 32 4.03 29.58 7.41
CA TRP A 32 3.52 28.21 7.31
C TRP A 32 3.39 27.68 5.87
N ALA A 33 2.73 28.40 4.96
CA ALA A 33 2.48 27.90 3.60
C ALA A 33 3.64 28.12 2.60
N ASN A 34 4.72 28.76 3.02
CA ASN A 34 5.90 28.96 2.18
C ASN A 34 6.82 27.74 2.20
N TYR A 35 7.17 27.21 1.01
CA TYR A 35 8.13 26.11 0.84
C TYR A 35 9.50 26.41 1.46
N GLY A 36 9.94 27.67 1.50
CA GLY A 36 11.20 28.08 2.12
C GLY A 36 11.27 27.88 3.63
N VAL A 37 10.14 27.57 4.28
CA VAL A 37 9.98 27.48 5.73
C VAL A 37 9.64 26.04 6.18
N MET A 38 9.98 25.06 5.35
CA MET A 38 9.71 23.62 5.57
C MET A 38 10.25 23.08 6.90
N TYR A 39 11.34 23.65 7.41
CA TYR A 39 12.02 23.25 8.65
C TYR A 39 11.39 23.79 9.94
N LYS A 40 10.50 24.80 9.89
CA LYS A 40 9.84 25.32 11.09
C LYS A 40 8.65 24.45 11.50
N TYR A 41 8.42 24.37 12.81
CA TYR A 41 7.22 23.76 13.38
C TYR A 41 5.94 24.48 12.91
N GLN A 42 4.84 23.73 12.82
CA GLN A 42 3.56 24.28 12.40
C GLN A 42 2.93 25.16 13.50
N PRO A 43 2.43 26.36 13.19
CA PRO A 43 1.75 27.22 14.14
C PRO A 43 0.27 26.82 14.33
N VAL A 44 0.03 25.65 14.94
CA VAL A 44 -1.31 25.05 15.08
C VAL A 44 -2.32 25.99 15.76
N ASP A 45 -1.90 26.75 16.77
CA ASP A 45 -2.78 27.71 17.45
C ASP A 45 -3.28 28.83 16.54
N LEU A 46 -2.43 29.31 15.63
CA LEU A 46 -2.78 30.36 14.68
C LEU A 46 -3.71 29.81 13.59
N ILE A 47 -3.45 28.59 13.11
CA ILE A 47 -4.30 27.87 12.16
C ILE A 47 -5.69 27.67 12.78
N ARG A 48 -5.75 27.19 14.03
CA ARG A 48 -7.01 27.02 14.78
C ARG A 48 -7.78 28.32 14.91
N LYS A 49 -7.10 29.43 15.22
CA LYS A 49 -7.73 30.75 15.35
C LYS A 49 -8.33 31.23 14.03
N TYR A 50 -7.66 30.96 12.90
CA TYR A 50 -8.07 31.47 11.59
C TYR A 50 -9.13 30.62 10.89
N PHE A 51 -8.93 29.30 10.88
CA PHE A 51 -9.75 28.32 10.14
C PHE A 51 -10.74 27.55 11.03
N GLY A 52 -10.54 27.53 12.35
CA GLY A 52 -11.36 26.76 13.29
C GLY A 52 -10.71 25.48 13.79
N GLU A 53 -11.39 24.78 14.70
CA GLU A 53 -10.87 23.60 15.38
C GLU A 53 -10.74 22.38 14.46
N GLN A 54 -11.69 22.19 13.53
CA GLN A 54 -11.69 21.05 12.62
C GLN A 54 -10.43 20.98 11.73
N ILE A 55 -10.09 22.10 11.09
CA ILE A 55 -8.89 22.20 10.24
C ILE A 55 -7.62 22.24 11.11
N GLY A 56 -7.68 22.90 12.27
CA GLY A 56 -6.57 22.91 13.24
C GLY A 56 -6.20 21.50 13.72
N LEU A 57 -7.19 20.63 13.98
CA LEU A 57 -6.99 19.25 14.38
C LEU A 57 -6.43 18.38 13.26
N TYR A 58 -6.81 18.62 12.00
CA TYR A 58 -6.21 17.96 10.83
C TYR A 58 -4.70 18.21 10.77
N PHE A 59 -4.28 19.47 10.79
CA PHE A 59 -2.86 19.81 10.72
C PHE A 59 -2.10 19.36 11.98
N ALA A 60 -2.73 19.43 13.16
CA ALA A 60 -2.14 18.89 14.39
C ALA A 60 -1.88 17.37 14.26
N TRP A 61 -2.86 16.61 13.77
CA TRP A 61 -2.72 15.17 13.55
C TRP A 61 -1.67 14.86 12.48
N LEU A 62 -1.68 15.58 11.36
CA LEU A 62 -0.72 15.39 10.27
C LEU A 62 0.73 15.70 10.72
N GLY A 63 0.91 16.76 11.52
CA GLY A 63 2.18 17.10 12.13
C GLY A 63 2.69 16.01 13.08
N VAL A 64 1.81 15.49 13.93
CA VAL A 64 2.12 14.35 14.80
C VAL A 64 2.47 13.10 13.98
N TYR A 65 1.67 12.75 12.98
CA TYR A 65 1.92 11.61 12.10
C TYR A 65 3.29 11.69 11.44
N THR A 66 3.64 12.87 10.92
CA THR A 66 4.95 13.15 10.31
C THR A 66 6.10 12.98 11.30
N GLN A 67 5.96 13.49 12.53
CA GLN A 67 6.97 13.30 13.58
C GLN A 67 7.16 11.82 13.94
N LEU A 68 6.09 11.03 13.91
CA LEU A 68 6.13 9.60 14.20
C LEU A 68 6.77 8.76 13.11
N LEU A 69 6.81 9.25 11.87
CA LEU A 69 7.52 8.60 10.78
C LEU A 69 9.04 8.78 10.89
N ILE A 70 9.55 9.74 11.67
CA ILE A 70 11.00 10.02 11.75
C ILE A 70 11.81 8.82 12.28
N PRO A 71 11.53 8.25 13.49
CA PRO A 71 12.32 7.12 13.98
C PRO A 71 12.24 5.87 13.08
N PRO A 72 11.06 5.48 12.56
CA PRO A 72 10.91 4.42 11.57
C PRO A 72 11.70 4.64 10.28
N SER A 73 11.72 5.87 9.77
CA SER A 73 12.46 6.21 8.55
C SER A 73 13.95 6.02 8.75
N LEU A 74 14.48 6.48 9.89
CA LEU A 74 15.89 6.29 10.25
C LEU A 74 16.23 4.79 10.36
N LEU A 75 15.40 4.02 11.06
CA LEU A 75 15.62 2.57 11.21
C LEU A 75 15.54 1.85 9.86
N GLY A 76 14.58 2.19 9.01
CA GLY A 76 14.42 1.64 7.67
C GLY A 76 15.62 1.91 6.77
N ILE A 77 16.15 3.14 6.79
CA ILE A 77 17.38 3.51 6.08
C ILE A 77 18.59 2.73 6.60
N ILE A 78 18.76 2.63 7.92
CA ILE A 78 19.88 1.89 8.53
C ILE A 78 19.87 0.42 8.09
N VAL A 79 18.72 -0.24 8.11
CA VAL A 79 18.63 -1.66 7.71
C VAL A 79 18.76 -1.83 6.20
N PHE A 80 18.24 -0.90 5.41
CA PHE A 80 18.47 -0.92 3.96
C PHE A 80 19.97 -0.78 3.62
N LEU A 81 20.68 0.14 4.29
CA LEU A 81 22.13 0.29 4.15
C LEU A 81 22.88 -0.96 4.61
N TYR A 82 22.48 -1.57 5.73
CA TYR A 82 23.03 -2.85 6.19
C TYR A 82 22.84 -3.97 5.15
N GLY A 83 21.67 -4.03 4.51
CA GLY A 83 21.41 -4.94 3.40
C GLY A 83 22.39 -4.72 2.24
N ILE A 84 22.61 -3.46 1.84
CA ILE A 84 23.56 -3.12 0.77
C ILE A 84 24.98 -3.57 1.12
N PHE A 85 25.44 -3.35 2.34
CA PHE A 85 26.80 -3.74 2.75
C PHE A 85 26.98 -5.27 2.89
N THR A 86 25.91 -6.02 3.10
CA THR A 86 25.97 -7.49 3.33
C THR A 86 25.48 -8.34 2.17
N VAL A 87 24.97 -7.74 1.09
CA VAL A 87 24.41 -8.49 -0.06
C VAL A 87 25.47 -9.36 -0.75
N GLU A 88 26.72 -8.91 -0.80
CA GLU A 88 27.80 -9.65 -1.44
C GLU A 88 28.29 -10.84 -0.60
N SER A 89 28.09 -10.82 0.72
CA SER A 89 28.52 -11.90 1.62
C SER A 89 27.44 -12.95 1.91
N ASN A 90 26.22 -12.75 1.41
CA ASN A 90 25.11 -13.66 1.65
C ASN A 90 25.20 -14.93 0.78
N ILE A 91 25.29 -16.09 1.43
CA ILE A 91 25.54 -17.40 0.79
C ILE A 91 24.45 -17.79 -0.23
N PRO A 92 23.13 -17.74 0.07
CA PRO A 92 22.10 -18.11 -0.90
C PRO A 92 22.10 -17.24 -2.17
N SER A 93 22.41 -15.94 -2.06
CA SER A 93 22.53 -15.09 -3.24
C SER A 93 23.78 -15.40 -4.04
N GLN A 94 24.91 -15.75 -3.40
CA GLN A 94 26.11 -16.21 -4.09
C GLN A 94 25.84 -17.50 -4.86
N GLU A 95 25.19 -18.49 -4.25
CA GLU A 95 24.82 -19.75 -4.90
C GLU A 95 23.89 -19.53 -6.10
N THR A 96 22.90 -18.64 -5.97
CA THR A 96 21.99 -18.29 -7.08
C THR A 96 22.76 -17.64 -8.24
N CYS A 97 23.80 -16.87 -7.95
CA CYS A 97 24.62 -16.18 -8.93
C CYS A 97 25.80 -17.02 -9.47
N ASP A 98 26.03 -18.22 -8.95
CA ASP A 98 27.16 -19.07 -9.39
C ASP A 98 26.82 -19.76 -10.71
N GLU A 99 27.49 -19.34 -11.78
CA GLU A 99 27.34 -19.92 -13.11
C GLU A 99 27.84 -21.37 -13.19
N LYS A 100 28.71 -21.80 -12.26
CA LYS A 100 29.27 -23.17 -12.29
C LYS A 100 28.26 -24.25 -11.94
N LEU A 101 27.19 -23.90 -11.21
CA LEU A 101 26.18 -24.85 -10.77
C LEU A 101 25.26 -25.30 -11.92
N ASN A 102 25.21 -24.57 -13.05
CA ASN A 102 24.44 -24.91 -14.27
C ASN A 102 23.00 -25.44 -13.98
N ILE A 103 22.31 -24.82 -13.02
CA ILE A 103 20.96 -25.23 -12.62
C ILE A 103 19.95 -24.75 -13.68
N THR A 104 19.34 -25.71 -14.38
CA THR A 104 18.27 -25.49 -15.36
C THR A 104 16.91 -25.46 -14.69
N MET A 105 16.15 -24.39 -14.90
CA MET A 105 14.80 -24.19 -14.37
C MET A 105 13.75 -24.56 -15.41
N CYS A 106 12.58 -25.04 -14.96
CA CYS A 106 11.45 -25.36 -15.82
C CYS A 106 10.83 -24.08 -16.42
N PRO A 107 10.22 -24.16 -17.62
CA PRO A 107 9.57 -23.03 -18.27
C PRO A 107 8.34 -22.55 -17.51
N LEU A 108 8.13 -21.23 -17.53
CA LEU A 108 7.04 -20.55 -16.82
C LEU A 108 5.77 -20.40 -17.66
N CYS A 109 5.83 -20.69 -18.96
CA CYS A 109 4.68 -20.63 -19.86
C CYS A 109 4.66 -21.84 -20.81
N ASP A 110 3.49 -22.08 -21.39
CA ASP A 110 3.23 -23.27 -22.18
C ASP A 110 3.62 -23.01 -23.65
N GLY A 111 4.37 -23.95 -24.24
CA GLY A 111 4.73 -23.96 -25.67
C GLY A 111 5.82 -22.97 -26.12
N VAL A 112 5.75 -21.70 -25.67
CA VAL A 112 6.57 -20.59 -26.21
C VAL A 112 7.82 -20.32 -25.36
N CYS A 113 7.77 -20.57 -24.05
CA CYS A 113 8.88 -20.30 -23.13
C CYS A 113 9.92 -21.42 -23.16
N ASP A 114 11.19 -21.07 -23.24
CA ASP A 114 12.30 -22.02 -23.14
C ASP A 114 12.74 -22.27 -21.68
N TYR A 115 13.58 -23.29 -21.49
CA TYR A 115 14.34 -23.49 -20.25
C TYR A 115 15.26 -22.31 -20.00
N TRP A 116 15.48 -22.02 -18.72
CA TRP A 116 16.29 -20.87 -18.33
C TRP A 116 17.21 -21.22 -17.16
N LEU A 117 18.37 -20.57 -17.11
CA LEU A 117 19.40 -20.81 -16.09
C LEU A 117 19.11 -19.97 -14.84
N LEU A 118 19.29 -20.56 -13.65
CA LEU A 118 19.06 -19.86 -12.38
C LEU A 118 19.91 -18.58 -12.22
N SER A 119 21.15 -18.58 -12.73
CA SER A 119 22.08 -17.45 -12.69
C SER A 119 21.56 -16.19 -13.39
N SER A 120 20.66 -16.33 -14.37
CA SER A 120 20.04 -15.20 -15.07
C SER A 120 19.21 -14.29 -14.15
N VAL A 121 18.80 -14.79 -12.97
CA VAL A 121 17.96 -14.08 -11.99
C VAL A 121 18.80 -13.57 -10.81
N CYS A 122 20.13 -13.55 -10.93
CA CYS A 122 21.07 -13.08 -9.91
C CYS A 122 20.74 -11.67 -9.38
N SER A 123 20.47 -10.71 -10.28
CA SER A 123 20.13 -9.33 -9.90
C SER A 123 18.87 -9.26 -9.02
N LEU A 124 17.85 -10.06 -9.34
CA LEU A 124 16.61 -10.13 -8.56
C LEU A 124 16.82 -10.82 -7.21
N ALA A 125 17.68 -11.85 -7.16
CA ALA A 125 18.02 -12.54 -5.92
C ALA A 125 18.77 -11.62 -4.94
N ARG A 126 19.75 -10.85 -5.45
CA ARG A 126 20.46 -9.83 -4.66
C ARG A 126 19.53 -8.73 -4.18
N ALA A 127 18.66 -8.23 -5.06
CA ALA A 127 17.66 -7.23 -4.68
C ALA A 127 16.74 -7.77 -3.58
N THR A 128 16.24 -9.00 -3.70
CA THR A 128 15.32 -9.59 -2.72
C THR A 128 15.93 -9.61 -1.31
N TYR A 129 17.22 -9.96 -1.20
CA TYR A 129 17.91 -9.95 0.09
C TYR A 129 17.91 -8.57 0.77
N LEU A 130 17.99 -7.46 0.01
CA LEU A 130 17.98 -6.10 0.58
C LEU A 130 16.68 -5.81 1.34
N PHE A 131 15.55 -6.31 0.85
CA PHE A 131 14.23 -6.06 1.44
C PHE A 131 13.83 -7.12 2.47
N ASP A 132 14.42 -8.32 2.40
CA ASP A 132 14.14 -9.46 3.29
C ASP A 132 14.78 -9.33 4.69
N ASN A 133 15.66 -8.34 4.91
CA ASN A 133 16.20 -7.99 6.24
C ASN A 133 15.20 -7.18 7.11
N GLY A 134 14.03 -6.85 6.56
CA GLY A 134 12.99 -6.00 7.15
C GLY A 134 12.13 -6.55 8.32
N PRO A 135 12.07 -7.86 8.66
CA PRO A 135 11.18 -8.34 9.72
C PRO A 135 11.42 -7.68 11.08
N LEU A 136 12.68 -7.42 11.44
CA LEU A 136 13.04 -6.76 12.70
C LEU A 136 12.63 -5.28 12.71
N CYS A 137 12.84 -4.57 11.59
CA CYS A 137 12.35 -3.19 11.42
C CYS A 137 10.85 -3.08 11.58
N SER A 138 10.14 -4.05 11.03
CA SER A 138 8.68 -4.07 10.98
C SER A 138 8.09 -4.34 12.35
N ALA A 139 8.68 -5.27 13.09
CA ALA A 139 8.34 -5.50 14.49
C ALA A 139 8.62 -4.24 15.34
N CYS A 140 9.81 -3.65 15.22
CA CYS A 140 10.18 -2.42 15.94
C CYS A 140 9.29 -1.23 15.55
N PHE A 141 8.92 -1.10 14.29
CA PHE A 141 8.02 -0.08 13.77
C PHE A 141 6.63 -0.22 14.38
N LEU A 142 6.02 -1.41 14.27
CA LEU A 142 4.69 -1.67 14.82
C LEU A 142 4.69 -1.47 16.34
N GLU A 143 5.75 -1.90 17.04
CA GLU A 143 5.88 -1.66 18.48
C GLU A 143 6.00 -0.16 18.81
N HIS A 144 6.90 0.57 18.15
CA HIS A 144 7.08 2.02 18.34
C HIS A 144 5.79 2.79 18.06
N TRP A 145 5.13 2.45 16.96
CA TRP A 145 3.87 3.05 16.53
C TRP A 145 2.76 2.82 17.56
N LYS A 146 2.57 1.57 18.01
CA LYS A 146 1.62 1.24 19.07
C LYS A 146 1.88 2.08 20.33
N ARG A 147 3.17 2.32 20.70
CA ARG A 147 3.51 3.15 21.86
C ARG A 147 2.99 4.56 21.76
N ARG A 148 3.15 5.18 20.60
CA ARG A 148 2.69 6.55 20.46
C ARG A 148 1.19 6.67 20.24
N GLN A 149 0.57 5.71 19.56
CA GLN A 149 -0.89 5.71 19.38
C GLN A 149 -1.62 5.78 20.74
N MET A 150 -1.12 5.07 21.75
CA MET A 150 -1.69 5.09 23.11
C MET A 150 -1.44 6.40 23.84
N TYR A 151 -0.24 6.99 23.70
CA TYR A 151 0.04 8.33 24.21
C TYR A 151 -0.89 9.38 23.60
N LEU A 152 -1.16 9.30 22.29
CA LEU A 152 -2.04 10.24 21.59
C LEU A 152 -3.51 10.09 22.02
N LYS A 153 -3.98 8.85 22.18
CA LYS A 153 -5.32 8.56 22.72
C LYS A 153 -5.50 9.22 24.10
N HIS A 154 -4.45 9.19 24.93
CA HIS A 154 -4.45 9.82 26.25
C HIS A 154 -4.35 11.35 26.18
N ALA A 155 -3.42 11.89 25.39
CA ALA A 155 -3.16 13.33 25.29
C ALA A 155 -4.34 14.13 24.74
N TRP A 156 -5.18 13.52 23.91
CA TRP A 156 -6.38 14.15 23.36
C TRP A 156 -7.65 13.90 24.18
N ASP A 157 -7.53 13.41 25.42
CA ASP A 157 -8.65 13.14 26.34
C ASP A 157 -9.79 12.29 25.71
N LEU A 158 -9.40 11.40 24.79
CA LEU A 158 -10.29 10.44 24.12
C LEU A 158 -10.64 9.24 25.02
N THR A 159 -10.26 9.29 26.30
CA THR A 159 -10.48 8.24 27.31
C THR A 159 -11.85 8.30 27.96
N ASN A 160 -12.50 9.48 27.96
CA ASN A 160 -13.82 9.70 28.58
C ASN A 160 -15.01 9.46 27.63
N LEU A 161 -14.76 8.89 26.45
CA LEU A 161 -15.81 8.40 25.55
C LEU A 161 -15.90 6.88 25.71
N GLU A 162 -16.51 6.45 26.81
CA GLU A 162 -17.05 5.10 26.88
C GLU A 162 -18.21 5.00 25.90
N ASP A 163 -18.13 3.95 25.10
CA ASP A 163 -19.00 3.51 24.03
C ASP A 163 -20.51 3.69 24.31
N ASP A 164 -21.14 4.68 23.66
CA ASP A 164 -22.37 4.35 22.94
C ASP A 164 -21.91 3.58 21.70
N GLU A 165 -21.66 2.29 21.88
CA GLU A 165 -21.56 1.34 20.78
C GLU A 165 -22.91 1.44 20.07
N LYS A 166 -23.02 2.34 19.09
CA LYS A 166 -24.13 2.34 18.14
C LYS A 166 -23.97 1.03 17.38
N VAL A 167 -24.52 -0.04 17.96
CA VAL A 167 -24.76 -1.31 17.31
C VAL A 167 -25.55 -0.95 16.06
N PHE A 168 -24.83 -0.84 14.95
CA PHE A 168 -25.36 -0.61 13.62
C PHE A 168 -26.38 -1.73 13.41
N HIS A 169 -27.65 -1.44 13.67
CA HIS A 169 -28.73 -2.38 13.45
C HIS A 169 -28.83 -2.56 11.95
N CYS A 170 -28.11 -3.57 11.47
CA CYS A 170 -28.00 -3.93 10.08
C CYS A 170 -29.33 -4.54 9.62
N ARG A 171 -30.33 -3.68 9.34
CA ARG A 171 -31.37 -3.99 8.35
C ARG A 171 -30.86 -3.80 6.91
N ALA A 172 -29.53 -3.92 6.71
CA ALA A 172 -28.82 -3.61 5.46
C ALA A 172 -28.09 -4.84 4.86
N ILE A 173 -28.37 -6.07 5.31
CA ILE A 173 -27.71 -7.28 4.81
C ILE A 173 -27.93 -7.47 3.30
N LEU A 174 -29.12 -7.14 2.76
CA LEU A 174 -29.42 -7.27 1.33
C LEU A 174 -28.74 -6.18 0.46
N ARG A 175 -28.47 -4.99 1.02
CA ARG A 175 -27.73 -3.91 0.32
C ARG A 175 -26.22 -4.10 0.41
N GLN A 176 -25.71 -4.67 1.51
CA GLN A 176 -24.30 -5.06 1.65
C GLN A 176 -23.91 -6.17 0.67
N ILE A 177 -24.80 -7.11 0.35
CA ILE A 177 -24.56 -8.13 -0.69
C ILE A 177 -24.46 -7.48 -2.08
N ILE A 178 -25.28 -6.47 -2.39
CA ILE A 178 -25.16 -5.73 -3.67
C ILE A 178 -23.85 -4.94 -3.70
N GLN A 179 -23.43 -4.35 -2.57
CA GLN A 179 -22.14 -3.69 -2.43
C GLN A 179 -20.95 -4.64 -2.62
N SER A 180 -20.96 -5.83 -2.01
CA SER A 180 -19.90 -6.81 -2.20
C SER A 180 -19.89 -7.35 -3.62
N VAL A 181 -21.05 -7.66 -4.20
CA VAL A 181 -21.14 -8.21 -5.57
C VAL A 181 -20.74 -7.20 -6.64
N VAL A 182 -21.05 -5.90 -6.46
CA VAL A 182 -20.64 -4.85 -7.41
C VAL A 182 -19.15 -4.51 -7.24
N ALA A 183 -18.65 -4.39 -6.00
CA ALA A 183 -17.24 -4.08 -5.74
C ALA A 183 -16.30 -5.25 -6.10
N ASP A 184 -16.61 -6.47 -5.64
CA ASP A 184 -15.85 -7.67 -5.98
C ASP A 184 -15.93 -7.92 -7.50
N GLY A 185 -17.07 -7.63 -8.15
CA GLY A 185 -17.24 -7.81 -9.60
C GLY A 185 -16.36 -6.88 -10.45
N SER A 186 -16.29 -5.58 -10.14
CA SER A 186 -15.46 -4.62 -10.88
C SER A 186 -13.96 -4.81 -10.61
N GLU A 187 -13.59 -5.13 -9.38
CA GLU A 187 -12.20 -5.44 -9.02
C GLU A 187 -11.72 -6.75 -9.63
N LEU A 188 -12.52 -7.82 -9.56
CA LEU A 188 -12.16 -9.07 -10.23
C LEU A 188 -12.04 -8.86 -11.73
N LEU A 189 -12.90 -8.07 -12.38
CA LEU A 189 -12.81 -7.80 -13.81
C LEU A 189 -11.54 -7.00 -14.16
N ALA A 190 -11.19 -6.01 -13.36
CA ALA A 190 -9.99 -5.19 -13.56
C ALA A 190 -8.70 -6.01 -13.33
N VAL A 191 -8.63 -6.77 -12.24
CA VAL A 191 -7.50 -7.64 -11.92
C VAL A 191 -7.39 -8.77 -12.95
N PHE A 192 -8.51 -9.35 -13.37
CA PHE A 192 -8.54 -10.33 -14.45
C PHE A 192 -8.07 -9.71 -15.78
N GLY A 193 -8.49 -8.48 -16.10
CA GLY A 193 -8.03 -7.76 -17.28
C GLY A 193 -6.52 -7.50 -17.29
N VAL A 194 -5.93 -7.14 -16.14
CA VAL A 194 -4.47 -6.96 -16.00
C VAL A 194 -3.74 -8.30 -16.10
N ALA A 195 -4.28 -9.37 -15.51
CA ALA A 195 -3.71 -10.72 -15.59
C ALA A 195 -3.72 -11.22 -17.05
N VAL A 196 -4.84 -11.07 -17.77
CA VAL A 196 -4.94 -11.40 -19.19
C VAL A 196 -3.97 -10.56 -20.02
N TYR A 197 -3.86 -9.24 -19.77
CA TYR A 197 -2.87 -8.40 -20.45
C TYR A 197 -1.45 -8.94 -20.25
N ARG A 198 -1.07 -9.29 -19.02
CA ARG A 198 0.27 -9.81 -18.73
C ARG A 198 0.54 -11.13 -19.44
N ILE A 199 -0.42 -12.05 -19.43
CA ILE A 199 -0.31 -13.34 -20.12
C ILE A 199 -0.14 -13.13 -21.62
N CYS A 200 -1.00 -12.31 -22.24
CA CYS A 200 -0.92 -11.98 -23.66
C CYS A 200 0.42 -11.32 -24.03
N MET A 201 0.89 -10.38 -23.22
CA MET A 201 2.15 -9.67 -23.49
C MET A 201 3.37 -10.57 -23.28
N LEU A 202 3.36 -11.45 -22.28
CA LEU A 202 4.40 -12.47 -22.08
C LEU A 202 4.51 -13.39 -23.30
N SER A 203 3.38 -13.86 -23.83
CA SER A 203 3.33 -14.71 -25.03
C SER A 203 3.83 -13.97 -26.27
N VAL A 204 3.34 -12.76 -26.54
CA VAL A 204 3.72 -11.98 -27.74
C VAL A 204 5.20 -11.63 -27.73
N TRP A 205 5.72 -11.12 -26.61
CA TRP A 205 7.13 -10.71 -26.52
C TRP A 205 8.10 -11.89 -26.51
N SER A 206 7.64 -13.07 -26.05
CA SER A 206 8.45 -14.29 -26.09
C SER A 206 8.52 -14.89 -27.50
N MET A 207 7.64 -14.48 -28.42
CA MET A 207 7.68 -14.81 -29.85
C MET A 207 8.57 -13.87 -30.68
N ASP A 208 9.05 -12.76 -30.11
CA ASP A 208 9.91 -11.80 -30.81
C ASP A 208 11.21 -12.48 -31.28
N PRO A 209 11.62 -12.36 -32.56
CA PRO A 209 12.84 -13.01 -33.07
C PRO A 209 14.14 -12.51 -32.41
N ASP A 210 14.15 -11.31 -31.80
CA ASP A 210 15.37 -10.73 -31.25
C ASP A 210 15.76 -11.34 -29.88
N PRO A 211 16.99 -11.89 -29.71
CA PRO A 211 17.40 -12.55 -28.47
C PRO A 211 17.53 -11.58 -27.29
N GLU A 212 17.86 -10.31 -27.53
CA GLU A 212 17.90 -9.26 -26.49
C GLU A 212 16.49 -8.88 -26.00
N ALA A 213 15.52 -8.85 -26.92
CA ALA A 213 14.12 -8.63 -26.59
C ALA A 213 13.59 -9.79 -25.73
N LYS A 214 13.89 -11.05 -26.11
CA LYS A 214 13.56 -12.27 -25.34
C LYS A 214 14.13 -12.27 -23.91
N ALA A 215 15.37 -11.80 -23.74
CA ALA A 215 16.00 -11.75 -22.42
C ALA A 215 15.35 -10.71 -21.49
N SER A 216 14.80 -9.62 -22.04
CA SER A 216 14.23 -8.50 -21.27
C SER A 216 12.71 -8.58 -21.06
N VAL A 217 12.02 -9.53 -21.70
CA VAL A 217 10.54 -9.67 -21.66
C VAL A 217 9.98 -9.64 -20.24
N ARG A 218 10.59 -10.38 -19.31
CA ARG A 218 10.09 -10.53 -17.94
C ARG A 218 10.00 -9.18 -17.22
N ILE A 219 11.05 -8.37 -17.33
CA ILE A 219 11.13 -7.07 -16.66
C ILE A 219 10.16 -6.08 -17.32
N THR A 220 10.09 -6.08 -18.65
CA THR A 220 9.21 -5.20 -19.43
C THR A 220 7.73 -5.49 -19.16
N VAL A 221 7.31 -6.76 -19.22
CA VAL A 221 5.90 -7.13 -18.98
C VAL A 221 5.49 -6.85 -17.52
N THR A 222 6.38 -7.15 -16.57
CA THR A 222 6.11 -6.86 -15.14
C THR A 222 5.95 -5.35 -14.92
N THR A 223 6.88 -4.54 -15.44
CA THR A 223 6.87 -3.09 -15.28
C THR A 223 5.65 -2.45 -15.95
N THR A 224 5.37 -2.81 -17.21
CA THR A 224 4.20 -2.28 -17.94
C THR A 224 2.89 -2.73 -17.30
N GLY A 225 2.81 -3.96 -16.80
CA GLY A 225 1.67 -4.46 -16.04
C GLY A 225 1.43 -3.70 -14.72
N ILE A 226 2.50 -3.31 -14.01
CA ILE A 226 2.40 -2.47 -12.80
C ILE A 226 1.87 -1.08 -13.15
N VAL A 227 2.35 -0.46 -14.23
CA VAL A 227 1.89 0.87 -14.67
C VAL A 227 0.42 0.85 -15.08
N LEU A 228 -0.02 -0.15 -15.84
CA LEU A 228 -1.44 -0.29 -16.18
C LEU A 228 -2.32 -0.51 -14.95
N ASN A 229 -1.89 -1.37 -14.03
CA ASN A 229 -2.60 -1.58 -12.78
C ASN A 229 -2.71 -0.28 -11.96
N MET A 230 -1.65 0.52 -11.91
CA MET A 230 -1.67 1.83 -11.26
C MET A 230 -2.70 2.77 -11.90
N LEU A 231 -2.76 2.86 -13.24
CA LEU A 231 -3.74 3.70 -13.93
C LEU A 231 -5.18 3.24 -13.67
N VAL A 232 -5.42 1.93 -13.68
CA VAL A 232 -6.73 1.36 -13.37
C VAL A 232 -7.17 1.67 -11.95
N VAL A 233 -6.26 1.52 -10.97
CA VAL A 233 -6.54 1.87 -9.57
C VAL A 233 -6.94 3.34 -9.46
N LEU A 234 -6.20 4.27 -10.09
CA LEU A 234 -6.52 5.70 -10.05
C LEU A 234 -7.91 6.02 -10.63
N VAL A 235 -8.30 5.39 -11.73
CA VAL A 235 -9.63 5.59 -12.34
C VAL A 235 -10.74 5.02 -11.46
N LEU A 236 -10.53 3.81 -10.92
CA LEU A 236 -11.53 3.15 -10.06
C LEU A 236 -11.73 3.87 -8.73
N GLU A 237 -10.70 4.51 -8.16
CA GLU A 237 -10.84 5.32 -6.94
C GLU A 237 -11.88 6.43 -7.07
N GLU A 238 -11.94 7.10 -8.22
CA GLU A 238 -12.94 8.15 -8.51
C GLU A 238 -14.34 7.56 -8.69
N VAL A 239 -14.45 6.45 -9.42
CA VAL A 239 -15.73 5.75 -9.61
C VAL A 239 -16.30 5.28 -8.27
N TYR A 240 -15.46 4.72 -7.39
CA TYR A 240 -15.88 4.30 -6.06
C TYR A 240 -16.27 5.46 -5.14
N GLY A 241 -15.63 6.62 -5.29
CA GLY A 241 -16.06 7.85 -4.61
C GLY A 241 -17.50 8.22 -4.99
N ALA A 242 -17.82 8.22 -6.28
CA ALA A 242 -19.16 8.50 -6.77
C ALA A 242 -20.19 7.46 -6.30
N ILE A 243 -19.84 6.17 -6.33
CA ILE A 243 -20.70 5.08 -5.84
C ILE A 243 -21.00 5.24 -4.34
N ALA A 244 -20.02 5.65 -3.53
CA ALA A 244 -20.20 5.86 -2.09
C ALA A 244 -21.19 6.99 -1.77
N VAL A 245 -21.14 8.10 -2.53
CA VAL A 245 -22.12 9.20 -2.43
C VAL A 245 -23.51 8.68 -2.78
N TRP A 246 -23.65 8.08 -3.96
CA TRP A 246 -24.92 7.57 -4.46
C TRP A 246 -25.57 6.58 -3.49
N LEU A 247 -24.79 5.66 -2.93
CA LEU A 247 -25.29 4.69 -1.97
C LEU A 247 -25.75 5.33 -0.66
N THR A 248 -25.06 6.38 -0.21
CA THR A 248 -25.40 7.06 1.04
C THR A 248 -26.65 7.93 0.88
N GLU A 249 -26.85 8.55 -0.27
CA GLU A 249 -28.11 9.22 -0.62
C GLU A 249 -29.30 8.25 -0.60
N LEU A 250 -29.11 7.02 -1.07
CA LEU A 250 -30.14 5.98 -1.05
C LEU A 250 -30.51 5.50 0.37
N GLU A 251 -29.66 5.70 1.37
CA GLU A 251 -29.92 5.28 2.75
C GLU A 251 -30.73 6.30 3.57
N LEU A 252 -30.82 7.55 3.10
CA LEU A 252 -31.58 8.63 3.75
C LEU A 252 -31.32 8.71 5.27
N PRO A 253 -30.07 8.97 5.72
CA PRO A 253 -29.75 9.14 7.13
C PRO A 253 -30.48 10.36 7.74
N ARG A 254 -30.70 10.33 9.06
CA ARG A 254 -31.57 11.31 9.74
C ARG A 254 -30.89 12.65 10.01
N THR A 255 -29.57 12.64 10.23
CA THR A 255 -28.78 13.83 10.55
C THR A 255 -27.63 14.01 9.57
N LYS A 256 -27.12 15.24 9.45
CA LYS A 256 -25.95 15.55 8.61
C LYS A 256 -24.68 14.85 9.12
N GLU A 257 -24.50 14.81 10.43
CA GLU A 257 -23.38 14.09 11.06
C GLU A 257 -23.41 12.59 10.71
N GLU A 258 -24.58 11.95 10.78
CA GLU A 258 -24.73 10.54 10.42
C GLU A 258 -24.53 10.31 8.91
N PHE A 259 -24.91 11.27 8.06
CA PHE A 259 -24.61 11.24 6.63
C PHE A 259 -23.10 11.26 6.40
N GLU A 260 -22.39 12.19 7.03
CA GLU A 260 -20.93 12.37 6.92
C GLU A 260 -20.15 11.15 7.45
N GLU A 261 -20.55 10.58 8.58
CA GLU A 261 -19.90 9.36 9.11
C GLU A 261 -20.08 8.15 8.18
N ARG A 262 -21.29 7.96 7.63
CA ARG A 262 -21.59 6.84 6.73
C ARG A 262 -20.88 6.95 5.39
N ILE A 263 -20.83 8.15 4.81
CA ILE A 263 -20.10 8.38 3.55
C ILE A 263 -18.60 8.19 3.75
N ILE A 264 -18.03 8.68 4.86
CA ILE A 264 -16.61 8.48 5.18
C ILE A 264 -16.29 6.99 5.27
N PHE A 265 -17.06 6.22 6.04
CA PHE A 265 -16.82 4.80 6.23
C PHE A 265 -16.90 4.01 4.91
N LYS A 266 -17.94 4.24 4.10
CA LYS A 266 -18.13 3.52 2.83
C LYS A 266 -17.10 3.91 1.77
N SER A 267 -16.83 5.20 1.64
CA SER A 267 -15.82 5.71 0.71
C SER A 267 -14.44 5.17 1.08
N PHE A 268 -14.09 5.22 2.37
CA PHE A 268 -12.83 4.65 2.87
C PHE A 268 -12.75 3.15 2.57
N PHE A 269 -13.80 2.37 2.89
CA PHE A 269 -13.80 0.92 2.67
C PHE A 269 -13.58 0.58 1.19
N LEU A 270 -14.38 1.16 0.28
CA LEU A 270 -14.27 0.89 -1.16
C LEU A 270 -12.93 1.34 -1.74
N LYS A 271 -12.47 2.55 -1.40
CA LYS A 271 -11.15 3.06 -1.86
C LYS A 271 -10.02 2.20 -1.32
N SER A 272 -10.09 1.76 -0.06
CA SER A 272 -9.07 0.90 0.56
C SER A 272 -9.00 -0.49 -0.06
N MET A 273 -10.14 -1.11 -0.38
CA MET A 273 -10.18 -2.39 -1.07
C MET A 273 -9.52 -2.29 -2.44
N ASN A 274 -9.91 -1.30 -3.24
CA ASN A 274 -9.30 -1.06 -4.55
C ASN A 274 -7.78 -0.77 -4.47
N ALA A 275 -7.36 0.04 -3.50
CA ALA A 275 -5.96 0.40 -3.32
C ALA A 275 -5.09 -0.76 -2.85
N PHE A 276 -5.60 -1.61 -1.95
CA PHE A 276 -4.82 -2.70 -1.36
C PHE A 276 -4.98 -4.05 -2.06
N ALA A 277 -6.10 -4.32 -2.75
CA ALA A 277 -6.39 -5.63 -3.35
C ALA A 277 -5.30 -6.12 -4.32
N PRO A 278 -4.76 -5.29 -5.24
CA PRO A 278 -3.66 -5.72 -6.10
C PRO A 278 -2.40 -6.11 -5.32
N ILE A 279 -2.14 -5.46 -4.17
CA ILE A 279 -0.99 -5.75 -3.31
C ILE A 279 -1.24 -7.04 -2.52
N PHE A 280 -2.45 -7.23 -1.98
CA PHE A 280 -2.86 -8.47 -1.32
C PHE A 280 -2.76 -9.68 -2.27
N TYR A 281 -3.16 -9.51 -3.54
CA TYR A 281 -3.04 -10.55 -4.56
C TYR A 281 -1.59 -10.99 -4.76
N VAL A 282 -0.67 -10.03 -4.99
CA VAL A 282 0.75 -10.33 -5.21
C VAL A 282 1.42 -10.90 -3.95
N ALA A 283 1.04 -10.44 -2.76
CA ALA A 283 1.58 -10.94 -1.49
C ALA A 283 1.18 -12.40 -1.22
N PHE A 284 -0.12 -12.72 -1.32
CA PHE A 284 -0.66 -13.95 -0.73
C PHE A 284 -1.13 -14.98 -1.74
N PHE A 285 -1.58 -14.57 -2.92
CA PHE A 285 -2.24 -15.46 -3.87
C PHE A 285 -1.33 -15.82 -5.05
N LYS A 286 -0.51 -14.87 -5.52
CA LYS A 286 0.38 -15.07 -6.66
C LYS A 286 1.38 -16.21 -6.41
N GLY A 287 1.49 -17.14 -7.35
CA GLY A 287 2.41 -18.28 -7.31
C GLY A 287 2.10 -19.38 -6.28
N ARG A 288 0.97 -19.33 -5.54
CA ARG A 288 0.60 -20.37 -4.57
C ARG A 288 -0.24 -21.50 -5.14
N PHE A 289 -1.09 -21.16 -6.11
CA PHE A 289 -2.08 -22.08 -6.68
C PHE A 289 -1.72 -22.49 -8.11
N ALA A 290 -0.46 -22.34 -8.53
CA ALA A 290 -0.03 -22.66 -9.89
C ALA A 290 0.01 -24.18 -10.18
N GLY A 291 0.10 -25.02 -9.14
CA GLY A 291 0.23 -26.47 -9.28
C GLY A 291 1.68 -26.91 -9.42
N ARG A 292 1.94 -27.90 -10.26
CA ARG A 292 3.29 -28.43 -10.51
C ARG A 292 3.52 -28.64 -12.01
N PRO A 293 4.78 -28.68 -12.47
CA PRO A 293 5.07 -29.17 -13.82
C PRO A 293 4.41 -30.53 -14.09
N GLY A 294 3.67 -30.61 -15.19
CA GLY A 294 2.88 -31.76 -15.62
C GLY A 294 1.40 -31.75 -15.19
N ASP A 295 1.02 -30.90 -14.23
CA ASP A 295 -0.38 -30.73 -13.77
C ASP A 295 -0.56 -29.29 -13.24
N TYR A 296 -0.75 -28.35 -14.17
CA TYR A 296 -0.96 -26.94 -13.88
C TYR A 296 -2.43 -26.61 -13.70
N VAL A 297 -2.72 -25.60 -12.88
CA VAL A 297 -4.08 -25.08 -12.73
C VAL A 297 -4.35 -24.05 -13.83
N TYR A 298 -5.30 -24.38 -14.71
CA TYR A 298 -5.76 -23.50 -15.79
C TYR A 298 -7.01 -22.73 -15.35
N VAL A 299 -7.01 -21.43 -15.63
CA VAL A 299 -8.18 -20.55 -15.48
C VAL A 299 -8.87 -20.44 -16.83
N PHE A 300 -10.20 -20.62 -16.86
CA PHE A 300 -10.99 -20.65 -18.08
C PHE A 300 -10.48 -21.66 -19.13
N GLU A 301 -9.90 -22.78 -18.67
CA GLU A 301 -9.36 -23.89 -19.47
C GLU A 301 -8.14 -23.57 -20.36
N ASP A 302 -7.92 -22.31 -20.76
CA ASP A 302 -6.88 -21.93 -21.72
C ASP A 302 -5.65 -21.23 -21.10
N TYR A 303 -5.77 -20.63 -19.90
CA TYR A 303 -4.73 -19.76 -19.35
C TYR A 303 -4.13 -20.31 -18.05
N ARG A 304 -2.81 -20.56 -18.05
CA ARG A 304 -2.05 -20.98 -16.86
C ARG A 304 -1.92 -19.85 -15.84
N MET A 305 -2.08 -20.17 -14.56
CA MET A 305 -1.89 -19.22 -13.45
C MET A 305 -0.45 -18.71 -13.36
N GLU A 306 -0.27 -17.42 -13.03
CA GLU A 306 1.05 -16.79 -12.90
C GLU A 306 1.88 -17.37 -11.73
N GLU A 307 3.16 -17.64 -12.01
CA GLU A 307 4.16 -18.09 -11.04
C GLU A 307 5.09 -16.94 -10.58
N CYS A 308 5.63 -17.07 -9.37
CA CYS A 308 6.68 -16.18 -8.87
C CYS A 308 8.06 -16.62 -9.39
N ALA A 309 8.99 -15.68 -9.53
CA ALA A 309 10.39 -16.01 -9.73
C ALA A 309 10.96 -16.77 -8.50
N PRO A 310 12.03 -17.58 -8.63
CA PRO A 310 12.62 -18.32 -7.53
C PRO A 310 13.05 -17.50 -6.30
N PRO A 311 13.59 -16.26 -6.41
CA PRO A 311 13.86 -15.48 -5.20
C PRO A 311 12.56 -15.00 -4.50
N GLY A 312 11.40 -15.08 -5.15
CA GLY A 312 10.08 -14.74 -4.59
C GLY A 312 9.37 -13.62 -5.35
N CYS A 313 8.14 -13.30 -4.92
CA CYS A 313 7.34 -12.17 -5.43
C CYS A 313 7.53 -10.87 -4.62
N LEU A 314 8.41 -10.88 -3.60
CA LEU A 314 8.59 -9.76 -2.68
C LEU A 314 9.07 -8.48 -3.40
N ILE A 315 9.98 -8.60 -4.38
CA ILE A 315 10.45 -7.45 -5.17
C ILE A 315 9.35 -6.86 -6.05
N GLU A 316 8.54 -7.70 -6.68
CA GLU A 316 7.41 -7.23 -7.48
C GLU A 316 6.45 -6.41 -6.61
N LEU A 317 6.19 -6.89 -5.39
CA LEU A 317 5.40 -6.17 -4.40
C LEU A 317 6.05 -4.85 -3.96
N CYS A 318 7.37 -4.83 -3.71
CA CYS A 318 8.07 -3.58 -3.37
C CYS A 318 7.99 -2.54 -4.49
N ILE A 319 8.17 -2.97 -5.75
CA ILE A 319 8.09 -2.07 -6.91
C ILE A 319 6.66 -1.55 -7.06
N GLN A 320 5.67 -2.42 -6.93
CA GLN A 320 4.26 -2.03 -7.02
C GLN A 320 3.87 -1.05 -5.91
N LEU A 321 4.27 -1.30 -4.66
CA LEU A 321 4.01 -0.42 -3.54
C LEU A 321 4.75 0.92 -3.69
N GLY A 322 6.02 0.89 -4.12
CA GLY A 322 6.79 2.09 -4.43
C GLY A 322 6.16 2.92 -5.54
N MET A 323 5.71 2.28 -6.63
CA MET A 323 5.03 2.95 -7.75
C MET A 323 3.68 3.53 -7.35
N ILE A 324 2.90 2.85 -6.51
CA ILE A 324 1.60 3.39 -6.05
C ILE A 324 1.82 4.54 -5.06
N MET A 325 2.71 4.39 -4.06
CA MET A 325 2.99 5.43 -3.07
C MET A 325 3.67 6.67 -3.66
N LEU A 326 4.63 6.50 -4.56
CA LEU A 326 5.32 7.63 -5.21
C LEU A 326 4.51 8.16 -6.39
N GLY A 327 3.91 7.27 -7.17
CA GLY A 327 3.22 7.63 -8.40
C GLY A 327 1.90 8.34 -8.13
N LYS A 328 1.11 7.89 -7.14
CA LYS A 328 -0.13 8.59 -6.75
C LYS A 328 0.20 10.00 -6.27
N GLN A 329 1.17 10.13 -5.35
CA GLN A 329 1.59 11.43 -4.83
C GLN A 329 2.19 12.33 -5.92
N PHE A 330 3.06 11.79 -6.78
CA PHE A 330 3.71 12.60 -7.81
C PHE A 330 2.73 13.06 -8.88
N ILE A 331 1.79 12.21 -9.28
CA ILE A 331 0.78 12.55 -10.30
C ILE A 331 -0.27 13.47 -9.70
N GLN A 332 -0.84 13.15 -8.53
CA GLN A 332 -1.88 13.97 -7.90
C GLN A 332 -1.33 15.31 -7.42
N ASN A 333 -0.23 15.35 -6.67
CA ASN A 333 0.31 16.60 -6.15
C ASN A 333 0.82 17.51 -7.27
N ASN A 334 1.66 17.01 -8.19
CA ASN A 334 2.24 17.90 -9.19
C ASN A 334 1.24 18.31 -10.28
N VAL A 335 0.35 17.41 -10.70
CA VAL A 335 -0.59 17.68 -11.80
C VAL A 335 -1.87 18.33 -11.28
N PHE A 336 -2.58 17.70 -10.35
CA PHE A 336 -3.88 18.18 -9.92
C PHE A 336 -3.79 19.32 -8.90
N GLU A 337 -2.82 19.29 -7.99
CA GLU A 337 -2.72 20.30 -6.92
C GLU A 337 -1.77 21.46 -7.21
N ILE A 338 -0.75 21.29 -8.06
CA ILE A 338 0.17 22.40 -8.41
C ILE A 338 -0.12 22.93 -9.81
N LEU A 339 -0.21 22.05 -10.82
CA LEU A 339 -0.29 22.47 -12.21
C LEU A 339 -1.66 23.04 -12.58
N ILE A 340 -2.76 22.35 -12.24
CA ILE A 340 -4.13 22.82 -12.56
C ILE A 340 -4.45 24.19 -11.94
N PRO A 341 -4.24 24.44 -10.63
CA PRO A 341 -4.59 25.73 -10.05
C PRO A 341 -3.66 26.85 -10.51
N LYS A 342 -2.37 26.57 -10.77
CA LYS A 342 -1.48 27.56 -11.42
C LYS A 342 -1.90 27.88 -12.84
N LEU A 343 -2.33 26.89 -13.64
CA LEU A 343 -2.88 27.12 -14.98
C LEU A 343 -4.18 27.94 -14.91
N LYS A 344 -5.09 27.60 -13.99
CA LYS A 344 -6.30 28.39 -13.72
C LYS A 344 -5.96 29.81 -13.26
N LYS A 345 -4.96 29.99 -12.39
CA LYS A 345 -4.48 31.29 -11.92
C LYS A 345 -3.87 32.11 -13.05
N TRP A 346 -3.00 31.52 -13.86
CA TRP A 346 -2.41 32.17 -15.02
C TRP A 346 -3.47 32.59 -16.05
N TYR A 347 -4.45 31.71 -16.31
CA TYR A 347 -5.61 32.02 -17.16
C TYR A 347 -6.46 33.17 -16.56
N ARG A 348 -6.67 33.17 -15.24
CA ARG A 348 -7.37 34.24 -14.51
C ARG A 348 -6.60 35.56 -14.61
N GLU A 349 -5.29 35.58 -14.38
CA GLU A 349 -4.45 36.78 -14.48
C GLU A 349 -4.46 37.36 -15.90
N PHE A 350 -4.44 36.50 -16.92
CA PHE A 350 -4.60 36.91 -18.32
C PHE A 350 -5.97 37.56 -18.59
N GLN A 351 -7.04 37.05 -17.98
CA GLN A 351 -8.38 37.64 -18.01
C GLN A 351 -8.45 38.96 -17.19
N GLU A 352 -7.73 39.05 -16.07
CA GLU A 352 -7.73 40.20 -15.16
C GLU A 352 -6.98 41.43 -15.68
N GLN A 353 -6.00 41.26 -16.57
CA GLN A 353 -5.34 42.39 -17.24
C GLN A 353 -6.32 43.31 -18.01
N LYS A 354 -7.57 42.86 -18.25
CA LYS A 354 -8.63 43.66 -18.86
C LYS A 354 -9.49 44.47 -17.87
N GLY A 355 -9.37 44.29 -16.54
CA GLY A 355 -10.27 44.91 -15.54
C GLY A 355 -9.54 45.64 -14.40
N ARG A 356 -9.69 46.97 -14.32
CA ARG A 356 -9.15 47.80 -13.22
C ARG A 356 -10.02 47.68 -11.94
N GLY A 357 -9.38 47.42 -10.80
CA GLY A 357 -9.90 47.74 -9.47
C GLY A 357 -11.01 46.83 -8.91
N LYS A 358 -10.82 45.51 -8.90
CA LYS A 358 -11.79 44.59 -8.27
C LYS A 358 -11.67 44.60 -6.73
N GLN A 359 -12.81 44.74 -6.05
CA GLN A 359 -12.95 44.58 -4.59
C GLN A 359 -12.57 43.14 -4.13
N GLN A 360 -12.17 42.99 -2.87
CA GLN A 360 -11.66 41.72 -2.32
C GLN A 360 -12.64 40.56 -2.50
N TYR A 361 -13.94 40.77 -2.24
CA TYR A 361 -14.93 39.69 -2.38
C TYR A 361 -15.02 39.14 -3.81
N HIS A 362 -14.74 39.94 -4.85
CA HIS A 362 -14.71 39.46 -6.22
C HIS A 362 -13.55 38.51 -6.48
N LYS A 363 -12.40 38.74 -5.83
CA LYS A 363 -11.24 37.85 -5.94
C LYS A 363 -11.53 36.53 -5.23
N ASP A 364 -12.08 36.61 -4.03
CA ASP A 364 -12.41 35.43 -3.22
C ASP A 364 -13.55 34.61 -3.85
N PHE A 365 -14.49 35.24 -4.54
CA PHE A 365 -15.54 34.53 -5.28
C PHE A 365 -14.99 33.65 -6.41
N LEU A 366 -13.84 34.01 -6.99
CA LEU A 366 -13.18 33.22 -8.06
C LEU A 366 -12.38 32.03 -7.54
N LEU A 367 -12.22 31.89 -6.22
CA LEU A 367 -11.60 30.74 -5.57
C LEU A 367 -12.55 29.55 -5.56
N GLU A 368 -12.00 28.34 -5.39
CA GLU A 368 -12.77 27.10 -5.37
C GLU A 368 -13.57 26.98 -4.05
N PRO A 369 -14.80 26.45 -4.10
CA PRO A 369 -15.58 26.21 -2.88
C PRO A 369 -14.89 25.14 -2.01
N TYR A 370 -14.98 25.29 -0.70
CA TYR A 370 -14.48 24.29 0.25
C TYR A 370 -15.43 23.09 0.27
N GLU A 371 -14.94 21.90 -0.07
CA GLU A 371 -15.71 20.64 -0.11
C GLU A 371 -15.60 19.81 1.19
N GLY A 372 -14.90 20.32 2.21
CA GLY A 372 -14.63 19.62 3.46
C GLY A 372 -13.16 19.18 3.57
N VAL A 373 -12.78 18.68 4.75
CA VAL A 373 -11.43 18.14 5.05
C VAL A 373 -11.36 16.61 4.88
N THR A 374 -12.49 15.99 4.53
CA THR A 374 -12.60 14.52 4.49
C THR A 374 -11.77 13.88 3.38
N PRO A 375 -11.65 14.45 2.15
CA PRO A 375 -10.76 13.91 1.12
C PRO A 375 -9.29 13.92 1.56
N GLU A 376 -8.85 14.97 2.24
CA GLU A 376 -7.48 15.13 2.76
C GLU A 376 -7.19 14.06 3.83
N TYR A 377 -8.12 13.82 4.75
CA TYR A 377 -8.00 12.69 5.68
C TYR A 377 -8.00 11.33 4.96
N MET A 378 -8.84 11.13 3.93
CA MET A 378 -8.88 9.86 3.19
C MET A 378 -7.51 9.51 2.59
N GLU A 379 -6.86 10.47 1.94
CA GLU A 379 -5.56 10.26 1.33
C GLU A 379 -4.52 9.84 2.37
N MET A 380 -4.43 10.60 3.47
CA MET A 380 -3.47 10.34 4.53
C MET A 380 -3.74 9.01 5.25
N MET A 381 -5.00 8.60 5.40
CA MET A 381 -5.35 7.30 6.00
C MET A 381 -4.99 6.11 5.10
N ILE A 382 -5.15 6.26 3.78
CA ILE A 382 -4.73 5.23 2.82
C ILE A 382 -3.20 5.13 2.78
N GLN A 383 -2.49 6.25 2.78
CA GLN A 383 -1.03 6.29 2.90
C GLN A 383 -0.56 5.61 4.19
N TYR A 384 -1.21 5.91 5.31
CA TYR A 384 -0.96 5.25 6.59
C TYR A 384 -1.17 3.72 6.49
N GLY A 385 -2.20 3.27 5.76
CA GLY A 385 -2.41 1.86 5.45
C GLY A 385 -1.26 1.24 4.66
N PHE A 386 -0.75 1.89 3.61
CA PHE A 386 0.41 1.39 2.87
C PHE A 386 1.65 1.24 3.76
N VAL A 387 1.91 2.23 4.60
CA VAL A 387 3.07 2.21 5.51
C VAL A 387 2.91 1.11 6.56
N THR A 388 1.73 0.92 7.14
CA THR A 388 1.55 -0.01 8.27
C THR A 388 1.30 -1.46 7.85
N LEU A 389 0.50 -1.71 6.82
CA LEU A 389 0.13 -3.08 6.40
C LEU A 389 1.31 -3.83 5.75
N PHE A 390 2.22 -3.12 5.09
CA PHE A 390 3.24 -3.71 4.21
C PHE A 390 4.69 -3.29 4.55
N VAL A 391 4.93 -2.77 5.76
CA VAL A 391 6.29 -2.43 6.22
C VAL A 391 7.25 -3.63 6.20
N ALA A 392 6.73 -4.86 6.46
CA ALA A 392 7.49 -6.11 6.41
C ALA A 392 8.19 -6.37 5.09
N SER A 393 7.56 -5.96 3.99
CA SER A 393 8.10 -6.11 2.65
C SER A 393 8.97 -4.94 2.22
N PHE A 394 8.70 -3.72 2.69
CA PHE A 394 9.40 -2.52 2.19
C PHE A 394 9.85 -1.61 3.33
N PRO A 395 11.08 -1.79 3.86
CA PRO A 395 11.59 -1.01 4.99
C PRO A 395 11.72 0.49 4.73
N LEU A 396 11.81 0.91 3.46
CA LEU A 396 11.91 2.33 3.07
C LEU A 396 10.54 3.03 2.97
N ALA A 397 9.41 2.32 3.11
CA ALA A 397 8.07 2.93 3.07
C ALA A 397 7.92 4.14 4.00
N PRO A 398 8.32 4.05 5.29
CA PRO A 398 8.21 5.18 6.21
C PRO A 398 9.01 6.40 5.74
N ALA A 399 10.19 6.20 5.14
CA ALA A 399 11.03 7.30 4.65
C ALA A 399 10.40 8.00 3.44
N LEU A 400 9.80 7.23 2.51
CA LEU A 400 9.05 7.80 1.40
C LEU A 400 7.80 8.54 1.88
N ALA A 401 7.08 7.96 2.83
CA ALA A 401 5.91 8.60 3.43
C ALA A 401 6.29 9.87 4.20
N LEU A 402 7.42 9.90 4.89
CA LEU A 402 7.94 11.09 5.55
C LEU A 402 8.21 12.19 4.53
N LEU A 403 8.91 11.88 3.43
CA LEU A 403 9.18 12.85 2.38
C LEU A 403 7.89 13.42 1.79
N ASN A 404 6.92 12.55 1.49
CA ASN A 404 5.61 12.95 0.99
C ASN A 404 4.92 13.88 1.99
N ASN A 405 4.78 13.47 3.26
CA ASN A 405 4.09 14.26 4.28
C ASN A 405 4.69 15.65 4.50
N VAL A 406 6.02 15.79 4.47
CA VAL A 406 6.65 17.09 4.69
C VAL A 406 6.36 18.04 3.51
N ILE A 407 6.27 17.52 2.29
CA ILE A 407 5.83 18.30 1.11
C ILE A 407 4.33 18.58 1.21
N GLU A 408 3.53 17.57 1.56
CA GLU A 408 2.07 17.61 1.64
C GLU A 408 1.56 18.66 2.61
N ILE A 409 2.10 18.70 3.83
CA ILE A 409 1.77 19.71 4.84
C ILE A 409 1.82 21.13 4.26
N ARG A 410 2.78 21.39 3.35
CA ARG A 410 2.98 22.71 2.76
C ARG A 410 2.09 22.93 1.55
N LEU A 411 1.85 21.89 0.74
CA LEU A 411 0.89 21.93 -0.37
C LEU A 411 -0.51 22.22 0.14
N ASP A 412 -0.97 21.45 1.13
CA ASP A 412 -2.24 21.67 1.81
C ASP A 412 -2.32 23.08 2.39
N ALA A 413 -1.30 23.52 3.14
CA ALA A 413 -1.26 24.87 3.69
C ALA A 413 -1.41 25.96 2.61
N SER A 414 -0.73 25.79 1.47
CA SER A 414 -0.80 26.72 0.34
C SER A 414 -2.17 26.71 -0.33
N LYS A 415 -2.77 25.52 -0.51
CA LYS A 415 -4.12 25.32 -1.05
C LYS A 415 -5.18 26.00 -0.20
N PHE A 416 -5.16 25.79 1.13
CA PHE A 416 -6.09 26.41 2.07
C PHE A 416 -5.99 27.94 2.13
N ILE A 417 -4.81 28.52 1.88
CA ILE A 417 -4.61 29.97 1.93
C ILE A 417 -4.86 30.65 0.58
N THR A 418 -4.50 30.01 -0.52
CA THR A 418 -4.41 30.70 -1.83
C THR A 418 -5.43 30.23 -2.87
N GLU A 419 -6.02 29.05 -2.71
CA GLU A 419 -6.82 28.40 -3.76
C GLU A 419 -8.29 28.19 -3.38
N ILE A 420 -8.53 27.89 -2.11
CA ILE A 420 -9.87 27.61 -1.57
C ILE A 420 -10.47 28.87 -0.94
N ARG A 421 -11.79 29.02 -1.04
CA ARG A 421 -12.57 30.00 -0.25
C ARG A 421 -12.46 29.73 1.23
N ARG A 422 -12.54 30.79 2.05
CA ARG A 422 -12.39 30.64 3.51
C ARG A 422 -13.52 29.75 4.07
N PRO A 423 -13.18 28.62 4.72
CA PRO A 423 -14.17 27.73 5.32
C PRO A 423 -14.81 28.36 6.56
N GLU A 424 -16.00 27.88 6.92
CA GLU A 424 -16.61 28.23 8.19
C GLU A 424 -15.93 27.50 9.33
N ALA A 425 -15.64 28.23 10.42
CA ALA A 425 -14.99 27.65 11.58
C ALA A 425 -15.97 26.78 12.36
N VAL A 426 -15.87 25.46 12.17
CA VAL A 426 -16.63 24.46 12.92
C VAL A 426 -15.85 24.10 14.19
N ARG A 427 -16.55 24.06 15.33
CA ARG A 427 -16.01 23.57 16.60
C ARG A 427 -16.19 22.07 16.69
N CYS A 428 -15.15 21.35 17.06
CA CYS A 428 -15.19 19.90 17.19
C CYS A 428 -14.23 19.46 18.29
N LYS A 429 -14.67 18.47 19.07
CA LYS A 429 -13.88 17.94 20.19
C LYS A 429 -12.76 17.01 19.71
N ASP A 430 -13.08 16.17 18.71
CA ASP A 430 -12.26 15.02 18.32
C ASP A 430 -12.17 14.88 16.79
N ILE A 431 -11.23 14.05 16.33
CA ILE A 431 -11.05 13.68 14.91
C ILE A 431 -12.22 12.80 14.42
N GLY A 432 -13.01 12.22 15.34
CA GLY A 432 -14.21 11.43 15.01
C GLY A 432 -13.90 10.03 14.48
N ILE A 433 -14.65 9.59 13.45
CA ILE A 433 -14.60 8.23 12.87
C ILE A 433 -13.19 7.79 12.43
N TRP A 434 -12.34 8.74 12.05
CA TRP A 434 -10.97 8.48 11.61
C TRP A 434 -10.11 7.78 12.65
N PHE A 435 -10.35 8.02 13.95
CA PHE A 435 -9.62 7.31 15.00
C PHE A 435 -9.98 5.82 15.03
N HIS A 436 -11.25 5.48 14.81
CA HIS A 436 -11.70 4.08 14.71
C HIS A 436 -11.11 3.40 13.48
N ILE A 437 -11.05 4.12 12.34
CA ILE A 437 -10.41 3.63 11.11
C ILE A 437 -8.92 3.36 11.37
N LEU A 438 -8.19 4.32 11.95
CA LEU A 438 -6.77 4.18 12.31
C LEU A 438 -6.53 2.96 13.20
N SER A 439 -7.37 2.78 14.23
CA SER A 439 -7.30 1.63 15.14
C SER A 439 -7.57 0.31 14.41
N GLY A 440 -8.54 0.29 13.50
CA GLY A 440 -8.85 -0.88 12.66
C GLY A 440 -7.68 -1.28 11.77
N ILE A 441 -7.08 -0.31 11.05
CA ILE A 441 -5.89 -0.54 10.21
C ILE A 441 -4.73 -1.06 11.07
N SER A 442 -4.45 -0.44 12.23
CA SER A 442 -3.37 -0.88 13.13
C SER A 442 -3.51 -2.33 13.57
N LYS A 443 -4.73 -2.78 13.92
CA LYS A 443 -5.00 -4.17 14.31
C LYS A 443 -4.81 -5.13 13.12
N PHE A 444 -5.29 -4.73 11.95
CA PHE A 444 -5.16 -5.53 10.72
C PHE A 444 -3.71 -5.61 10.22
N ALA A 445 -2.92 -4.56 10.44
CA ALA A 445 -1.49 -4.51 10.09
C ALA A 445 -0.67 -5.59 10.81
N VAL A 446 -0.96 -5.86 12.08
CA VAL A 446 -0.26 -6.90 12.85
C VAL A 446 -0.42 -8.26 12.18
N ILE A 447 -1.65 -8.60 11.80
CA ILE A 447 -1.98 -9.87 11.14
C ILE A 447 -1.32 -9.90 9.76
N THR A 448 -1.52 -8.85 8.96
CA THR A 448 -0.99 -8.77 7.59
C THR A 448 0.53 -8.94 7.57
N ASN A 449 1.27 -8.21 8.40
CA ASN A 449 2.73 -8.33 8.46
C ASN A 449 3.19 -9.73 8.92
N ALA A 450 2.47 -10.39 9.83
CA ALA A 450 2.79 -11.76 10.24
C ALA A 450 2.70 -12.74 9.05
N PHE A 451 1.65 -12.60 8.24
CA PHE A 451 1.48 -13.39 7.02
C PHE A 451 2.50 -13.01 5.94
N VAL A 452 2.83 -11.73 5.77
CA VAL A 452 3.86 -11.29 4.82
C VAL A 452 5.21 -11.94 5.16
N ILE A 453 5.63 -11.88 6.43
CA ILE A 453 6.92 -12.43 6.87
C ILE A 453 6.95 -13.97 6.78
N SER A 454 5.86 -14.64 7.15
CA SER A 454 5.84 -16.13 7.16
C SER A 454 5.67 -16.73 5.78
N PHE A 455 4.74 -16.20 4.97
CA PHE A 455 4.41 -16.78 3.69
C PHE A 455 5.24 -16.16 2.58
N THR A 456 5.29 -14.83 2.46
CA THR A 456 5.86 -14.12 1.28
C THR A 456 7.38 -14.02 1.32
N SER A 457 7.95 -13.84 2.51
CA SER A 457 9.41 -13.74 2.73
C SER A 457 10.07 -15.12 2.83
N GLU A 458 11.37 -15.17 2.50
CA GLU A 458 12.21 -16.37 2.66
C GLU A 458 12.82 -16.50 4.06
N PHE A 459 12.41 -15.63 5.01
CA PHE A 459 12.90 -15.65 6.38
C PHE A 459 12.65 -16.99 7.09
N VAL A 460 11.39 -17.47 7.11
CA VAL A 460 11.05 -18.74 7.79
C VAL A 460 11.72 -19.94 7.12
N PRO A 461 11.69 -20.09 5.77
CA PRO A 461 12.40 -21.19 5.11
C PRO A 461 13.90 -21.25 5.36
N ARG A 462 14.57 -20.09 5.35
CA ARG A 462 16.01 -20.03 5.64
C ARG A 462 16.31 -20.41 7.08
N MET A 463 15.52 -19.92 8.03
CA MET A 463 15.66 -20.26 9.45
C MET A 463 15.45 -21.75 9.70
N VAL A 464 14.41 -22.35 9.12
CA VAL A 464 14.15 -23.80 9.23
C VAL A 464 15.30 -24.62 8.65
N TYR A 465 15.82 -24.24 7.47
CA TYR A 465 16.98 -24.90 6.88
C TYR A 465 18.21 -24.84 7.79
N GLN A 466 18.52 -23.66 8.31
CA GLN A 466 19.69 -23.45 9.17
C GLN A 466 19.65 -24.29 10.46
N TYR A 467 18.48 -24.40 11.10
CA TYR A 467 18.34 -25.08 12.38
C TYR A 467 18.01 -26.58 12.29
N MET A 468 17.29 -27.02 11.26
CA MET A 468 16.83 -28.41 11.15
C MET A 468 17.63 -29.26 10.15
N TYR A 469 18.16 -28.66 9.09
CA TYR A 469 18.72 -29.40 7.95
C TYR A 469 20.21 -29.14 7.73
N SER A 470 20.73 -27.98 8.12
CA SER A 470 22.15 -27.65 7.97
C SER A 470 23.01 -28.40 8.98
N VAL A 471 24.02 -29.12 8.48
CA VAL A 471 24.97 -29.89 9.33
C VAL A 471 25.90 -28.95 10.12
N ASN A 472 26.31 -27.83 9.52
CA ASN A 472 27.28 -26.89 10.09
C ASN A 472 26.63 -25.61 10.63
N GLY A 473 25.29 -25.49 10.56
CA GLY A 473 24.56 -24.26 10.87
C GLY A 473 24.79 -23.12 9.86
N THR A 474 25.41 -23.41 8.72
CA THR A 474 25.61 -22.47 7.61
C THR A 474 24.49 -22.57 6.57
N MET A 475 24.30 -21.52 5.78
CA MET A 475 23.29 -21.48 4.70
C MET A 475 23.74 -22.15 3.39
N ALA A 476 24.86 -22.89 3.42
CA ALA A 476 25.38 -23.56 2.24
C ALA A 476 24.46 -24.73 1.82
N GLY A 477 24.23 -24.87 0.51
CA GLY A 477 23.33 -25.85 -0.09
C GLY A 477 21.85 -25.51 0.02
N TYR A 478 21.50 -24.32 0.52
CA TYR A 478 20.10 -23.92 0.69
C TYR A 478 19.37 -23.84 -0.65
N THR A 479 20.02 -23.28 -1.68
CA THR A 479 19.42 -23.16 -3.02
C THR A 479 19.07 -24.54 -3.60
N ASP A 480 19.97 -25.51 -3.47
CA ASP A 480 19.76 -26.89 -3.91
C ASP A 480 18.62 -27.58 -3.15
N HIS A 481 18.58 -27.41 -1.82
CA HIS A 481 17.50 -27.93 -0.97
C HIS A 481 16.13 -27.27 -1.23
N SER A 482 16.10 -26.01 -1.67
CA SER A 482 14.86 -25.27 -1.91
C SER A 482 14.17 -25.62 -3.22
N LEU A 483 14.86 -26.33 -4.12
CA LEU A 483 14.38 -26.67 -5.45
C LEU A 483 14.06 -28.17 -5.55
N SER A 484 12.97 -28.50 -6.23
CA SER A 484 12.60 -29.90 -6.54
C SER A 484 12.93 -30.25 -7.98
N PHE A 485 13.16 -31.55 -8.20
CA PHE A 485 13.51 -32.10 -9.50
C PHE A 485 12.26 -32.50 -10.28
N PHE A 486 12.25 -32.15 -11.57
CA PHE A 486 11.22 -32.56 -12.52
C PHE A 486 11.84 -33.25 -13.74
N ASN A 487 11.18 -34.30 -14.21
CA ASN A 487 11.60 -35.02 -15.41
C ASN A 487 10.83 -34.47 -16.61
N VAL A 488 11.55 -34.01 -17.62
CA VAL A 488 10.98 -33.36 -18.81
C VAL A 488 10.05 -34.31 -19.59
N SER A 489 10.23 -35.63 -19.51
CA SER A 489 9.32 -36.58 -20.18
C SER A 489 7.90 -36.57 -19.60
N SER A 490 7.70 -36.02 -18.40
CA SER A 490 6.43 -36.06 -17.67
C SER A 490 5.55 -34.83 -17.92
N PHE A 491 5.86 -33.99 -18.92
CA PHE A 491 5.02 -32.86 -19.29
C PHE A 491 3.69 -33.33 -19.93
N ALA A 492 2.61 -32.59 -19.67
CA ALA A 492 1.34 -32.78 -20.35
C ALA A 492 1.47 -32.38 -21.83
N SER A 493 0.72 -33.04 -22.72
CA SER A 493 0.76 -32.75 -24.17
C SER A 493 0.47 -31.28 -24.45
N GLY A 494 1.37 -30.60 -25.17
CA GLY A 494 1.25 -29.17 -25.51
C GLY A 494 1.85 -28.18 -24.49
N SER A 495 2.20 -28.62 -23.27
CA SER A 495 2.83 -27.74 -22.26
C SER A 495 4.36 -27.60 -22.41
N ALA A 496 5.00 -28.57 -23.07
CA ALA A 496 6.44 -28.56 -23.31
C ALA A 496 6.85 -27.46 -24.32
N PRO A 497 8.09 -26.93 -24.21
CA PRO A 497 8.60 -25.93 -25.15
C PRO A 497 8.68 -26.48 -26.59
N THR A 498 8.22 -25.68 -27.56
CA THR A 498 8.20 -26.05 -28.99
C THR A 498 9.57 -25.88 -29.65
N SER A 499 10.38 -24.92 -29.17
CA SER A 499 11.74 -24.68 -29.62
C SER A 499 12.66 -24.46 -28.42
N THR A 500 13.76 -25.22 -28.32
CA THR A 500 14.71 -25.12 -27.22
C THR A 500 16.09 -24.65 -27.71
N LEU A 501 16.60 -23.56 -27.14
CA LEU A 501 17.97 -23.06 -27.31
C LEU A 501 18.97 -23.93 -26.52
N LEU A 502 18.51 -24.63 -25.48
CA LEU A 502 19.27 -25.57 -24.65
C LEU A 502 18.96 -27.03 -25.07
N PRO A 503 19.78 -27.65 -25.95
CA PRO A 503 19.56 -29.04 -26.35
C PRO A 503 19.95 -30.03 -25.24
N GLY A 504 19.15 -31.09 -25.07
CA GLY A 504 19.51 -32.25 -24.23
C GLY A 504 19.15 -32.16 -22.75
N VAL A 505 18.22 -31.26 -22.36
CA VAL A 505 17.75 -31.16 -20.97
C VAL A 505 16.84 -32.35 -20.65
N SER A 506 17.31 -33.26 -19.79
CA SER A 506 16.53 -34.41 -19.29
C SER A 506 15.74 -34.09 -18.01
N MET A 507 16.27 -33.17 -17.19
CA MET A 507 15.70 -32.78 -15.90
C MET A 507 15.71 -31.26 -15.77
N CYS A 508 14.62 -30.68 -15.24
CA CYS A 508 14.54 -29.28 -14.88
C CYS A 508 14.16 -29.11 -13.40
N ARG A 509 14.46 -27.96 -12.82
CA ARG A 509 14.13 -27.63 -11.43
C ARG A 509 13.01 -26.61 -11.32
N TYR A 510 12.24 -26.72 -10.25
CA TYR A 510 11.19 -25.75 -9.90
C TYR A 510 11.14 -25.55 -8.39
N LYS A 511 10.56 -24.42 -7.96
CA LYS A 511 10.50 -24.04 -6.55
C LYS A 511 9.23 -24.59 -5.91
N ASP A 512 9.33 -25.79 -5.36
CA ASP A 512 8.31 -26.39 -4.48
C ASP A 512 8.94 -27.53 -3.67
N TYR A 513 8.36 -27.86 -2.52
CA TYR A 513 8.85 -28.96 -1.67
C TYR A 513 8.10 -30.26 -2.01
N ARG A 514 8.54 -30.93 -3.08
CA ARG A 514 7.98 -32.20 -3.55
C ARG A 514 9.02 -33.29 -3.64
N ASP A 515 8.55 -34.52 -3.50
CA ASP A 515 9.44 -35.68 -3.58
C ASP A 515 9.97 -35.88 -5.02
N PRO A 516 11.25 -36.27 -5.16
CA PRO A 516 11.92 -36.36 -6.45
C PRO A 516 11.37 -37.54 -7.29
N PRO A 517 11.63 -37.58 -8.60
CA PRO A 517 11.04 -38.57 -9.50
C PRO A 517 11.50 -40.02 -9.27
N TRP A 518 12.62 -40.23 -8.58
CA TRP A 518 13.11 -41.56 -8.20
C TRP A 518 12.55 -42.06 -6.86
N ALA A 519 11.77 -41.24 -6.15
CA ALA A 519 11.10 -41.65 -4.92
C ALA A 519 9.88 -42.53 -5.24
N PRO A 520 9.45 -43.42 -4.31
CA PRO A 520 8.28 -44.27 -4.50
C PRO A 520 6.98 -43.49 -4.71
N GLU A 521 6.86 -42.31 -4.07
CA GLU A 521 5.76 -41.37 -4.25
C GLU A 521 6.26 -40.14 -5.02
N ALA A 522 6.46 -40.27 -6.32
CA ALA A 522 6.98 -39.16 -7.14
C ALA A 522 6.01 -37.96 -7.17
N TYR A 523 6.56 -36.75 -7.04
CA TYR A 523 5.85 -35.47 -7.18
C TYR A 523 4.76 -35.16 -6.15
N THR A 524 4.60 -35.98 -5.10
CA THR A 524 3.73 -35.66 -3.96
C THR A 524 4.41 -34.66 -3.01
N PHE A 525 3.62 -34.06 -2.11
CA PHE A 525 4.17 -33.12 -1.12
C PHE A 525 5.08 -33.86 -0.14
N SER A 526 6.33 -33.40 -0.06
CA SER A 526 7.33 -34.04 0.79
C SER A 526 7.08 -33.74 2.28
N LYS A 527 7.71 -34.52 3.17
CA LYS A 527 7.74 -34.21 4.62
C LYS A 527 8.31 -32.82 4.91
N HIS A 528 9.25 -32.36 4.08
CA HIS A 528 9.81 -31.02 4.16
C HIS A 528 8.75 -29.92 4.00
N TYR A 529 7.77 -30.11 3.11
CA TYR A 529 6.68 -29.16 2.88
C TYR A 529 5.84 -28.95 4.15
N TRP A 530 5.40 -30.05 4.78
CA TRP A 530 4.56 -30.00 5.97
C TRP A 530 5.28 -29.41 7.18
N SER A 531 6.55 -29.75 7.38
CA SER A 531 7.40 -29.13 8.42
C SER A 531 7.54 -27.63 8.20
N MET A 532 7.73 -27.21 6.94
CA MET A 532 7.82 -25.80 6.57
C MET A 532 6.50 -25.06 6.83
N LEU A 533 5.37 -25.65 6.44
CA LEU A 533 4.05 -25.07 6.66
C LEU A 533 3.74 -24.93 8.17
N ALA A 534 4.06 -25.95 8.96
CA ALA A 534 3.91 -25.91 10.40
C ALA A 534 4.75 -24.80 11.05
N ALA A 535 6.00 -24.64 10.62
CA ALA A 535 6.87 -23.55 11.09
C ALA A 535 6.33 -22.16 10.72
N LYS A 536 5.80 -22.00 9.50
CA LYS A 536 5.16 -20.75 9.04
C LYS A 536 3.95 -20.38 9.90
N LEU A 537 3.06 -21.34 10.15
CA LEU A 537 1.87 -21.11 10.99
C LEU A 537 2.24 -20.85 12.46
N ALA A 538 3.21 -21.58 13.01
CA ALA A 538 3.72 -21.35 14.36
C ALA A 538 4.31 -19.94 14.52
N PHE A 539 5.05 -19.47 13.51
CA PHE A 539 5.57 -18.11 13.49
C PHE A 539 4.45 -17.06 13.53
N VAL A 540 3.39 -17.21 12.73
CA VAL A 540 2.24 -16.27 12.73
C VAL A 540 1.60 -16.18 14.12
N ILE A 541 1.33 -17.33 14.75
CA ILE A 541 0.72 -17.38 16.09
C ILE A 541 1.63 -16.68 17.11
N PHE A 542 2.94 -17.00 17.10
CA PHE A 542 3.89 -16.40 18.03
C PHE A 542 4.01 -14.88 17.84
N PHE A 543 4.14 -14.43 16.58
CA PHE A 543 4.26 -13.02 16.24
C PHE A 543 3.03 -12.24 16.70
N GLN A 544 1.82 -12.75 16.43
CA GLN A 544 0.56 -12.13 16.82
C GLN A 544 0.39 -12.06 18.34
N VAL A 545 0.65 -13.16 19.07
CA VAL A 545 0.53 -13.19 20.54
C VAL A 545 1.52 -12.23 21.21
N ARG A 546 2.75 -12.16 20.70
CA ARG A 546 3.76 -11.25 21.25
C ARG A 546 3.38 -9.78 21.02
N THR A 547 3.01 -9.41 19.81
CA THR A 547 2.67 -8.03 19.46
C THR A 547 1.37 -7.55 20.10
N SER A 548 0.40 -8.43 20.36
CA SER A 548 -0.84 -8.12 21.09
C SER A 548 -0.61 -7.95 22.59
N ARG A 549 0.24 -8.78 23.22
CA ARG A 549 0.60 -8.61 24.64
C ARG A 549 1.26 -7.26 24.91
N THR A 550 2.18 -6.82 24.03
CA THR A 550 2.86 -5.52 24.17
C THR A 550 1.87 -4.32 24.19
N GLU A 551 0.73 -4.40 23.49
CA GLU A 551 -0.30 -3.35 23.52
C GLU A 551 -0.97 -3.26 24.90
N ASN A 552 -1.41 -4.40 25.44
CA ASN A 552 -2.12 -4.45 26.72
C ASN A 552 -1.24 -4.00 27.88
N TYR A 553 0.02 -4.44 27.93
CA TYR A 553 0.96 -4.04 28.99
C TYR A 553 1.18 -2.52 29.02
N MET A 554 1.29 -1.90 27.87
CA MET A 554 1.59 -0.48 27.77
C MET A 554 0.36 0.40 28.04
N TYR A 555 -0.84 -0.08 27.72
CA TYR A 555 -2.08 0.56 28.15
C TYR A 555 -2.14 0.67 29.68
N ILE A 556 -1.80 -0.42 30.37
CA ILE A 556 -1.79 -0.50 31.83
C ILE A 556 -0.76 0.48 32.42
N VAL A 557 0.48 0.47 31.92
CA VAL A 557 1.55 1.38 32.40
C VAL A 557 1.19 2.86 32.23
N LEU A 558 0.54 3.23 31.12
CA LEU A 558 0.10 4.61 30.89
C LEU A 558 -1.08 5.01 31.79
N LEU A 559 -1.99 4.07 32.10
CA LEU A 559 -3.05 4.29 33.09
C LEU A 559 -2.46 4.53 34.49
N ASP A 560 -1.48 3.72 34.89
CA ASP A 560 -0.82 3.81 36.20
C ASP A 560 -0.07 5.13 36.37
N LEU A 561 0.60 5.63 35.32
CA LEU A 561 1.25 6.94 35.32
C LEU A 561 0.26 8.11 35.52
N ASN A 562 -0.98 7.98 35.05
CA ASN A 562 -2.02 8.99 35.21
C ASN A 562 -2.63 8.97 36.62
N ILE A 563 -2.78 7.79 37.22
CA ILE A 563 -3.15 7.64 38.64
C ILE A 563 -2.10 8.34 39.50
N MET A 564 -0.81 8.13 39.20
CA MET A 564 0.29 8.79 39.91
C MET A 564 0.33 10.31 39.67
N ARG A 565 0.02 10.80 38.45
CA ARG A 565 0.00 12.25 38.15
C ARG A 565 -1.25 12.99 38.65
N ASN A 566 -2.32 12.27 39.01
CA ASN A 566 -3.51 12.86 39.64
C ASN A 566 -3.51 12.70 41.18
N LEU A 567 -2.56 11.92 41.73
CA LEU A 567 -2.31 11.76 43.17
C LEU A 567 -1.22 12.69 43.71
N PHE A 568 -0.43 13.32 42.83
CA PHE A 568 0.57 14.35 43.12
C PHE A 568 0.23 15.62 42.35
#